data_AF-I1ZML2-F1
#
_entry.id   AF-I1ZML2-F1
#
_cell.length_a   1.000
_cell.length_b   1.000
_cell.length_c   1.000
_cell.angle_alpha   90.00
_cell.angle_beta   90.00
_cell.angle_gamma   90.00
#
_symmetry.space_group_name_H-M   'P 1'
#
loop_
_entity.id
_entity.type
_entity.pdbx_description
1 polymer ?
#
loop_
_entity_poly.entity_id
_entity_poly.type
_entity_poly.pdbx_seq_one_letter_code
_entity_poly.pdbx_strand_id
1 'polypeptide(L)'
;MKPTNLEWEDVIQFEEIKGYGQHIWRDGNTLYYVDEEGGIAPQRVVYEFPLELFQLLKSGEKTLKEIHFKLKNDCWPPNVTQEEANKNFFRQFPETLRGNPKAQGLFTNSELEEILPEGAKILASKD
;
A
#
# COMPACT_ATOMS: atom_id res chain seq x y z
N MET A 1 4.23 7.64 -9.24
CA MET A 1 5.09 8.80 -9.54
C MET A 1 6.56 8.48 -9.27
N LYS A 2 7.50 9.33 -9.71
CA LYS A 2 8.93 9.18 -9.38
C LYS A 2 9.30 10.14 -8.25
N PRO A 3 10.17 9.73 -7.30
CA PRO A 3 10.72 10.67 -6.32
C PRO A 3 11.55 11.74 -7.03
N THR A 4 11.65 12.90 -6.39
CA THR A 4 12.51 14.00 -6.80
C THR A 4 13.98 13.70 -6.46
N ASN A 5 14.91 14.47 -7.01
CA ASN A 5 16.33 14.40 -6.65
C ASN A 5 16.67 15.32 -5.46
N LEU A 6 15.67 15.79 -4.71
CA LEU A 6 15.88 16.65 -3.54
C LEU A 6 16.30 15.80 -2.34
N GLU A 7 17.33 16.25 -1.65
CA GLU A 7 17.77 15.63 -0.40
C GLU A 7 17.10 16.30 0.81
N TRP A 8 17.24 15.69 1.98
CA TRP A 8 16.66 16.25 3.20
C TRP A 8 17.25 17.63 3.55
N GLU A 9 18.54 17.86 3.28
CA GLU A 9 19.18 19.15 3.51
C GLU A 9 18.55 20.28 2.69
N ASP A 10 18.01 19.97 1.50
CA ASP A 10 17.30 20.94 0.67
C ASP A 10 15.91 21.23 1.26
N VAL A 11 15.16 20.17 1.58
CA VAL A 11 13.75 20.27 1.98
C VAL A 11 13.57 20.95 3.34
N ILE A 12 14.51 20.77 4.28
CA ILE A 12 14.41 21.39 5.61
C ILE A 12 14.48 22.93 5.55
N GLN A 13 14.93 23.51 4.45
CA GLN A 13 14.91 24.96 4.23
C GLN A 13 13.53 25.48 3.80
N PHE A 14 12.60 24.60 3.40
CA PHE A 14 11.26 24.94 2.95
C PHE A 14 10.31 25.21 4.14
N GLU A 15 9.12 25.74 3.85
CA GLU A 15 8.08 25.95 4.85
C GLU A 15 7.41 24.62 5.22
N GLU A 16 7.54 24.17 6.47
CA GLU A 16 6.79 23.01 6.97
C GLU A 16 5.30 23.35 7.14
N ILE A 17 4.43 22.60 6.47
CA ILE A 17 2.99 22.69 6.67
C ILE A 17 2.62 21.92 7.95
N LYS A 18 2.31 22.67 9.01
CA LYS A 18 1.92 22.11 10.31
C LYS A 18 0.63 21.29 10.23
N GLY A 19 0.50 20.32 11.14
CA GLY A 19 -0.66 19.42 11.23
C GLY A 19 -0.48 18.07 10.54
N TYR A 20 0.64 17.86 9.85
CA TYR A 20 0.93 16.64 9.09
C TYR A 20 2.24 15.95 9.51
N GLY A 21 2.67 16.11 10.75
CA GLY A 21 3.79 15.33 11.32
C GLY A 21 5.13 15.47 10.60
N GLN A 22 5.45 16.65 10.03
CA GLN A 22 6.66 16.91 9.23
C GLN A 22 6.72 16.17 7.88
N HIS A 23 5.57 15.70 7.36
CA HIS A 23 5.50 15.05 6.05
C HIS A 23 5.28 16.02 4.88
N ILE A 24 4.88 17.27 5.13
CA ILE A 24 4.48 18.20 4.06
C ILE A 24 5.28 19.49 4.16
N TRP A 25 5.92 19.85 3.06
CA TRP A 25 6.80 21.00 2.93
C TRP A 25 6.41 21.82 1.71
N ARG A 26 6.67 23.13 1.73
CA ARG A 26 6.27 24.05 0.68
C ARG A 26 7.42 24.95 0.25
N ASP A 27 7.66 25.00 -1.05
CA ASP A 27 8.54 25.97 -1.70
C ASP A 27 7.74 26.77 -2.73
N GLY A 28 7.43 28.02 -2.41
CA GLY A 28 6.60 28.89 -3.27
C GLY A 28 5.21 28.31 -3.55
N ASN A 29 4.99 27.85 -4.79
CA ASN A 29 3.71 27.27 -5.23
C ASN A 29 3.74 25.74 -5.34
N THR A 30 4.88 25.12 -5.02
CA THR A 30 5.09 23.68 -5.09
C THR A 30 5.04 23.09 -3.68
N LEU A 31 4.37 21.95 -3.55
CA LEU A 31 4.34 21.18 -2.32
C LEU A 31 5.20 19.93 -2.49
N TYR A 32 5.80 19.49 -1.39
CA TYR A 32 6.59 18.29 -1.32
C TYR A 32 6.08 17.40 -0.19
N TYR A 33 6.08 16.10 -0.47
CA TYR A 33 5.74 15.06 0.49
C TYR A 33 7.01 14.30 0.84
N VAL A 34 7.33 14.26 2.13
CA VAL A 34 8.53 13.60 2.67
C VAL A 34 8.09 12.41 3.50
N ASP A 35 8.73 11.27 3.26
CA ASP A 35 8.52 10.06 4.05
C ASP A 35 9.80 9.23 4.14
N GLU A 36 9.81 8.22 5.00
CA GLU A 36 10.94 7.33 5.19
C GLU A 36 10.62 5.97 4.57
N GLU A 37 11.30 5.64 3.47
CA GLU A 37 11.13 4.39 2.74
C GLU A 37 12.32 3.44 2.91
N GLY A 38 12.03 2.16 3.09
CA GLY A 38 13.04 1.14 3.26
C GLY A 38 12.75 0.29 4.48
N GLY A 39 13.32 -0.92 4.52
CA GLY A 39 13.16 -1.82 5.66
C GLY A 39 14.16 -1.48 6.76
N ILE A 40 15.28 -2.21 6.76
CA ILE A 40 16.29 -2.17 7.83
C ILE A 40 17.08 -0.84 7.85
N ALA A 41 17.20 -0.19 6.69
CA ALA A 41 17.84 1.12 6.56
C ALA A 41 16.89 2.07 5.81
N PRO A 42 15.98 2.77 6.53
CA PRO A 42 15.09 3.72 5.90
C PRO A 42 15.87 4.87 5.30
N GLN A 43 15.50 5.26 4.09
CA GLN A 43 15.99 6.41 3.36
C GLN A 43 14.85 7.41 3.26
N ARG A 44 15.15 8.69 3.46
CA ARG A 44 14.15 9.73 3.21
C ARG A 44 13.95 9.88 1.72
N VAL A 45 12.68 9.88 1.33
CA VAL A 45 12.27 10.10 -0.05
C VAL A 45 11.40 11.34 -0.11
N VAL A 46 11.62 12.12 -1.15
CA VAL A 46 10.91 13.38 -1.38
C VAL A 46 10.15 13.25 -2.69
N TYR A 47 8.83 13.37 -2.61
CA TYR A 47 7.96 13.39 -3.77
C TYR A 47 7.45 14.82 -4.01
N GLU A 48 7.36 15.22 -5.27
CA GLU A 48 6.50 16.34 -5.62
C GLU A 48 5.07 15.98 -5.25
N PHE A 49 4.37 16.90 -4.58
CA PHE A 49 3.07 16.64 -4.01
C PHE A 49 1.99 17.49 -4.70
N PRO A 50 1.22 16.91 -5.63
CA PRO A 50 0.17 17.63 -6.34
C PRO A 50 -0.85 18.25 -5.39
N LEU A 51 -1.30 19.46 -5.73
CA LEU A 51 -2.31 20.18 -4.94
C LEU A 51 -3.61 19.38 -4.80
N GLU A 52 -3.99 18.62 -5.83
CA GLU A 52 -5.18 17.74 -5.80
C GLU A 52 -5.05 16.68 -4.69
N LEU A 53 -3.89 16.02 -4.57
CA LEU A 53 -3.65 15.04 -3.51
C LEU A 53 -3.61 15.69 -2.13
N PHE A 54 -3.06 16.91 -2.02
CA PHE A 54 -3.11 17.67 -0.79
C PHE A 54 -4.54 18.04 -0.37
N GLN A 55 -5.42 18.37 -1.31
CA GLN A 55 -6.82 18.65 -1.02
C GLN A 55 -7.56 17.43 -0.49
N LEU A 56 -7.33 16.24 -1.04
CA LEU A 56 -7.88 14.97 -0.54
C LEU A 56 -7.41 14.65 0.89
N LEU A 57 -6.15 14.95 1.17
CA LEU A 57 -5.59 14.81 2.52
C LEU A 57 -6.19 15.83 3.49
N LYS A 58 -6.35 17.08 3.06
CA LYS A 58 -6.92 18.17 3.86
C LYS A 58 -8.41 17.98 4.13
N SER A 59 -9.17 17.42 3.20
CA SER A 59 -10.59 17.11 3.39
C SER A 59 -10.82 15.90 4.29
N GLY A 60 -9.78 15.11 4.57
CA GLY A 60 -9.87 13.86 5.32
C GLY A 60 -10.41 12.69 4.48
N GLU A 61 -10.58 12.87 3.17
CA GLU A 61 -10.97 11.79 2.25
C GLU A 61 -9.87 10.74 2.12
N LYS A 62 -8.61 11.17 2.23
CA LYS A 62 -7.42 10.31 2.15
C LYS A 62 -6.50 10.50 3.34
N THR A 63 -5.89 9.41 3.77
CA THR A 63 -4.88 9.40 4.83
C THR A 63 -3.47 9.59 4.27
N LEU A 64 -2.51 10.01 5.12
CA LEU A 64 -1.08 10.09 4.75
C LEU A 64 -0.57 8.77 4.14
N LYS A 65 -1.00 7.64 4.70
CA LYS A 65 -0.60 6.31 4.23
C LYS A 65 -1.13 5.99 2.82
N GLU A 66 -2.38 6.36 2.53
CA GLU A 66 -2.94 6.20 1.18
C GLU A 66 -2.27 7.12 0.17
N ILE A 67 -1.97 8.35 0.58
CA ILE A 67 -1.25 9.33 -0.24
C ILE A 67 0.16 8.82 -0.56
N HIS A 68 0.92 8.36 0.44
CA HIS A 68 2.22 7.74 0.25
C HIS A 68 2.15 6.56 -0.73
N PHE A 69 1.18 5.65 -0.53
CA PHE A 69 0.96 4.52 -1.43
C PHE A 69 0.68 4.96 -2.87
N LYS A 70 -0.12 6.03 -3.06
CA LYS A 70 -0.44 6.60 -4.37
C LYS A 70 0.78 7.27 -5.02
N LEU A 71 1.59 8.01 -4.28
CA LEU A 71 2.81 8.63 -4.78
C LEU A 71 3.81 7.56 -5.26
N LYS A 72 4.00 6.51 -4.46
CA LYS A 72 4.92 5.40 -4.73
C LYS A 72 4.46 4.48 -5.86
N ASN A 73 3.23 3.98 -5.81
CA ASN A 73 2.74 2.92 -6.71
C ASN A 73 1.87 3.45 -7.85
N ASP A 74 1.57 4.75 -7.88
CA ASP A 74 0.69 5.40 -8.85
C ASP A 74 -0.77 4.89 -8.84
N CYS A 75 -1.17 4.13 -7.82
CA CYS A 75 -2.53 3.63 -7.63
C CYS A 75 -2.98 3.81 -6.18
N TRP A 76 -4.29 3.81 -5.92
CA TRP A 76 -4.78 3.80 -4.53
C TRP A 76 -4.62 2.41 -3.93
N PRO A 77 -4.37 2.31 -2.61
CA PRO A 77 -4.35 1.00 -1.97
C PRO A 77 -5.74 0.36 -2.13
N PRO A 78 -5.79 -0.97 -2.32
CA PRO A 78 -7.05 -1.65 -2.52
C PRO A 78 -7.93 -1.53 -1.27
N ASN A 79 -9.22 -1.24 -1.46
CA ASN A 79 -10.20 -1.15 -0.37
C ASN A 79 -10.72 -2.53 0.08
N VAL A 80 -9.83 -3.54 0.08
CA VAL A 80 -10.16 -4.91 0.47
C VAL A 80 -9.25 -5.32 1.62
N THR A 81 -9.75 -6.18 2.49
CA THR A 81 -8.93 -6.69 3.61
C THR A 81 -7.78 -7.53 3.08
N GLN A 82 -6.70 -7.68 3.87
CA GLN A 82 -5.60 -8.57 3.50
C GLN A 82 -6.09 -10.01 3.27
N GLU A 83 -7.07 -10.47 4.06
CA GLU A 83 -7.71 -11.78 3.86
C GLU A 83 -8.37 -11.86 2.49
N GLU A 84 -9.14 -10.85 2.10
CA GLU A 84 -9.84 -10.86 0.81
C GLU A 84 -8.89 -10.69 -0.39
N ALA A 85 -7.83 -9.88 -0.24
CA ALA A 85 -6.75 -9.80 -1.22
C ALA A 85 -6.06 -11.17 -1.42
N ASN A 86 -5.76 -11.87 -0.31
CA ASN A 86 -5.19 -13.21 -0.35
C ASN A 86 -6.15 -14.19 -1.03
N LYS A 87 -7.46 -14.15 -0.69
CA LYS A 87 -8.46 -15.00 -1.33
C LYS A 87 -8.52 -14.78 -2.84
N ASN A 88 -8.51 -13.53 -3.29
CA ASN A 88 -8.51 -13.19 -4.71
C ASN A 88 -7.24 -13.64 -5.42
N PHE A 89 -6.08 -13.62 -4.75
CA PHE A 89 -4.85 -14.19 -5.29
C PHE A 89 -4.95 -15.71 -5.46
N PHE A 90 -5.41 -16.42 -4.44
CA PHE A 90 -5.52 -17.88 -4.48
C PHE A 90 -6.56 -18.38 -5.49
N ARG A 91 -7.66 -17.63 -5.70
CA ARG A 91 -8.65 -17.90 -6.76
C ARG A 91 -8.04 -17.76 -8.17
N GLN A 92 -7.12 -16.82 -8.36
CA GLN A 92 -6.41 -16.65 -9.64
C GLN A 92 -5.30 -17.69 -9.86
N PHE A 93 -4.68 -18.16 -8.77
CA PHE A 93 -3.57 -19.11 -8.80
C PHE A 93 -3.83 -20.33 -7.91
N PRO A 94 -4.82 -21.18 -8.27
CA PRO A 94 -5.27 -22.30 -7.42
C PRO A 94 -4.18 -23.36 -7.15
N GLU A 95 -3.20 -23.51 -8.04
CA GLU A 95 -2.04 -24.39 -7.85
C GLU A 95 -1.26 -24.08 -6.56
N THR A 96 -1.26 -22.81 -6.12
CA THR A 96 -0.57 -22.38 -4.88
C THR A 96 -1.24 -22.86 -3.60
N LEU A 97 -2.49 -23.33 -3.68
CA LEU A 97 -3.21 -23.96 -2.57
C LEU A 97 -2.80 -25.43 -2.37
N ARG A 98 -2.17 -26.08 -3.36
CA ARG A 98 -1.76 -27.48 -3.26
C ARG A 98 -0.67 -27.63 -2.18
N GLY A 99 -0.97 -28.39 -1.13
CA GLY A 99 -0.03 -28.65 -0.03
C GLY A 99 0.14 -27.49 0.95
N ASN A 100 -0.66 -26.42 0.87
CA ASN A 100 -0.56 -25.25 1.74
C ASN A 100 -1.76 -25.13 2.69
N PRO A 101 -1.75 -25.81 3.86
CA PRO A 101 -2.89 -25.81 4.78
C PRO A 101 -3.23 -24.42 5.34
N LYS A 102 -2.23 -23.54 5.49
CA LYS A 102 -2.48 -22.16 5.97
C LYS A 102 -3.29 -21.34 4.98
N ALA A 103 -3.01 -21.49 3.69
CA ALA A 103 -3.76 -20.80 2.63
C ALA A 103 -5.16 -21.43 2.47
N GLN A 104 -5.27 -22.75 2.55
CA GLN A 104 -6.55 -23.45 2.47
C GLN A 104 -7.49 -23.06 3.63
N GLY A 105 -6.96 -22.88 4.85
CA GLY A 105 -7.73 -22.43 6.02
C GLY A 105 -8.37 -21.03 5.90
N LEU A 106 -8.11 -20.28 4.83
CA LEU A 106 -8.85 -19.04 4.53
C LEU A 106 -10.23 -19.30 3.92
N PHE A 107 -10.45 -20.49 3.37
CA PHE A 107 -11.61 -20.88 2.59
C PHE A 107 -12.44 -21.94 3.30
N THR A 108 -13.73 -21.96 3.01
CA THR A 108 -14.60 -23.07 3.43
C THR A 108 -14.26 -24.35 2.66
N ASN A 109 -14.67 -25.52 3.16
CA ASN A 109 -14.47 -26.78 2.43
C ASN A 109 -15.08 -26.72 1.01
N SER A 110 -16.29 -26.19 0.87
CA SER A 110 -16.96 -26.05 -0.43
C SER A 110 -16.22 -25.12 -1.39
N GLU A 111 -15.70 -23.98 -0.91
CA GLU A 111 -14.86 -23.10 -1.74
C GLU A 111 -13.58 -23.80 -2.21
N LEU A 112 -12.97 -24.63 -1.36
CA LEU A 112 -11.77 -25.39 -1.73
C LEU A 112 -12.06 -26.46 -2.77
N GLU A 113 -13.21 -27.13 -2.71
CA GLU A 113 -13.62 -28.10 -3.73
C GLU A 113 -13.79 -27.45 -5.11
N GLU A 114 -14.23 -26.19 -5.17
CA GLU A 114 -14.36 -25.45 -6.43
C GLU A 114 -13.04 -24.90 -6.97
N ILE A 115 -12.13 -24.47 -6.07
CA ILE A 115 -10.90 -23.76 -6.46
C ILE A 115 -9.73 -24.73 -6.66
N LEU A 116 -9.66 -25.83 -5.90
CA LEU A 116 -8.50 -26.71 -5.93
C LEU A 116 -8.34 -27.42 -7.30
N PRO A 117 -7.10 -27.54 -7.82
CA PRO A 117 -6.85 -28.28 -9.03
C PRO A 117 -7.12 -29.78 -8.83
N GLU A 118 -7.51 -30.48 -9.90
CA GLU A 118 -7.83 -31.91 -9.85
C GLU A 118 -6.71 -32.72 -9.16
N GLY A 119 -7.11 -33.62 -8.26
CA GLY A 119 -6.20 -34.47 -7.48
C GLY A 119 -5.53 -33.78 -6.28
N ALA A 120 -5.77 -32.49 -6.02
CA ALA A 120 -5.31 -31.85 -4.80
C ALA A 120 -6.15 -32.27 -3.59
N LYS A 121 -5.48 -32.44 -2.45
CA LYS A 121 -6.12 -32.78 -1.17
C LYS A 121 -6.42 -31.52 -0.36
N ILE A 122 -7.58 -31.51 0.28
CA ILE A 122 -7.90 -30.58 1.35
C ILE A 122 -7.18 -31.04 2.62
N LEU A 123 -6.38 -30.15 3.19
CA LEU A 123 -5.56 -30.37 4.38
C LEU A 123 -6.07 -29.56 5.58
N ALA A 124 -6.71 -28.42 5.33
CA ALA A 124 -7.33 -27.57 6.33
C ALA A 124 -8.43 -26.71 5.68
N SER A 125 -9.45 -26.36 6.46
CA SER A 125 -10.57 -25.50 6.07
C SER A 125 -10.86 -24.47 7.16
N LYS A 126 -11.62 -23.42 6.81
CA LYS A 126 -12.08 -22.41 7.76
C LYS A 126 -13.19 -22.91 8.69
N ASP A 127 -13.95 -23.92 8.25
CA ASP A 127 -15.05 -24.59 8.94
C ASP A 127 -14.68 -26.01 9.41
#